data_AF-A0A100Y6I3-F1
#
_entry.id   AF-A0A100Y6I3-F1
#
_cell.length_a   1.000
_cell.length_b   1.000
_cell.length_c   1.000
_cell.angle_alpha   90.00
_cell.angle_beta   90.00
_cell.angle_gamma   90.00
#
_symmetry.space_group_name_H-M   'P 1'
#
loop_
_entity.id
_entity.type
_entity.pdbx_description
1 polymer ?
#
loop_
_entity_poly.entity_id
_entity_poly.type
_entity_poly.pdbx_seq_one_letter_code
_entity_poly.pdbx_strand_id
1 'polypeptide(L)'
;MTDDALCTSITQHLEQLTARLRRADAQQAAQILARAVDMERGILSKVHDLVSAGSRASRNHAADGSFPAEAWLALGRAANTLANLTIDLEQHQEVFEKIGKQPPAPATAPPKATAFVARGRHR
;
A
#
# COMPACT_ATOMS: atom_id res chain seq x y z
N MET A 1 17.66 9.46 19.08
CA MET A 1 17.60 8.13 18.46
C MET A 1 18.83 7.98 17.61
N THR A 2 19.56 6.86 17.73
CA THR A 2 20.61 6.50 16.76
C THR A 2 19.95 6.11 15.45
N ASP A 3 20.61 6.31 14.31
CA ASP A 3 20.05 5.98 12.98
C ASP A 3 19.64 4.51 12.88
N ASP A 4 20.37 3.62 13.55
CA ASP A 4 20.08 2.19 13.67
C ASP A 4 18.72 1.88 14.33
N ALA A 5 18.37 2.62 15.39
CA ALA A 5 17.08 2.48 16.06
C ALA A 5 15.93 2.99 15.16
N LEU A 6 16.17 4.00 14.34
CA LEU A 6 15.19 4.50 13.37
C LEU A 6 14.94 3.49 12.26
N CYS A 7 16.01 2.93 11.65
CA CYS A 7 15.91 1.88 10.64
C CYS A 7 15.15 0.66 11.18
N THR A 8 15.47 0.21 12.39
CA THR A 8 14.78 -0.90 13.05
C THR A 8 13.29 -0.61 13.23
N SER A 9 12.95 0.59 13.72
CA SER A 9 11.56 0.99 13.90
C SER A 9 10.79 1.04 12.58
N ILE A 10 11.37 1.59 11.51
CA ILE A 10 10.74 1.63 10.19
C ILE A 10 10.47 0.22 9.67
N THR A 11 11.45 -0.67 9.74
CA THR A 11 11.28 -2.08 9.34
C THR A 11 10.15 -2.76 10.11
N GLN A 12 10.11 -2.59 11.43
CA GLN A 12 9.04 -3.15 12.26
C GLN A 12 7.64 -2.60 11.89
N HIS A 13 7.52 -1.31 11.59
CA HIS A 13 6.24 -0.72 11.17
C HIS A 13 5.79 -1.25 9.80
N LEU A 14 6.72 -1.43 8.86
CA LEU A 14 6.41 -2.02 7.55
C LEU A 14 5.94 -3.48 7.70
N GLU A 15 6.61 -4.28 8.52
CA GLU A 15 6.21 -5.66 8.82
C GLU A 15 4.80 -5.73 9.43
N GLN A 16 4.51 -4.84 10.39
CA GLN A 16 3.18 -4.75 11.00
C GLN A 16 2.11 -4.36 9.97
N LEU A 17 2.41 -3.43 9.07
CA LEU A 17 1.48 -3.02 8.03
C LEU A 17 1.21 -4.16 7.04
N THR A 18 2.25 -4.89 6.63
CA THR A 18 2.12 -6.09 5.79
C THR A 18 1.27 -7.16 6.49
N ALA A 19 1.49 -7.40 7.79
CA ALA A 19 0.70 -8.35 8.55
C ALA A 19 -0.78 -7.96 8.64
N ARG A 20 -1.08 -6.67 8.78
CA ARG A 20 -2.45 -6.14 8.74
C ARG A 20 -3.07 -6.34 7.37
N LEU A 21 -2.36 -5.99 6.29
CA LEU A 21 -2.84 -6.15 4.92
C LEU A 21 -3.19 -7.61 4.60
N ARG A 22 -2.40 -8.58 5.08
CA ARG A 22 -2.67 -10.01 4.89
C ARG A 22 -3.95 -10.51 5.57
N ARG A 23 -4.43 -9.82 6.61
CA ARG A 23 -5.62 -10.19 7.38
C ARG A 23 -6.81 -9.27 7.11
N ALA A 24 -6.61 -8.24 6.31
CA ALA A 24 -7.59 -7.22 6.02
C ALA A 24 -8.73 -7.77 5.16
N ASP A 25 -9.94 -7.32 5.42
CA ASP A 25 -11.02 -7.43 4.44
C ASP A 25 -10.76 -6.49 3.24
N ALA A 26 -11.60 -6.58 2.22
CA ALA A 26 -11.43 -5.78 0.99
C ALA A 26 -11.43 -4.27 1.26
N GLN A 27 -12.24 -3.79 2.21
CA GLN A 27 -12.36 -2.37 2.51
C GLN A 27 -11.11 -1.88 3.25
N GLN A 28 -10.67 -2.61 4.26
CA GLN A 28 -9.45 -2.33 5.02
C GLN A 28 -8.21 -2.40 4.12
N ALA A 29 -8.12 -3.39 3.23
CA ALA A 29 -7.02 -3.53 2.29
C ALA A 29 -6.97 -2.33 1.33
N ALA A 30 -8.13 -1.92 0.81
CA ALA A 30 -8.22 -0.76 -0.08
C ALA A 30 -7.83 0.55 0.64
N GLN A 31 -8.23 0.75 1.90
CA GLN A 31 -7.81 1.93 2.67
C GLN A 31 -6.29 1.97 2.88
N ILE A 32 -5.68 0.83 3.20
CA ILE A 32 -4.22 0.71 3.36
C ILE A 32 -3.52 1.00 2.03
N LEU A 33 -3.98 0.37 0.95
CA LEU A 33 -3.37 0.51 -0.38
C LEU A 33 -3.50 1.93 -0.91
N ALA A 34 -4.67 2.58 -0.78
CA ALA A 34 -4.87 3.98 -1.17
C ALA A 34 -3.83 4.90 -0.51
N ARG A 35 -3.57 4.70 0.80
CA ARG A 35 -2.57 5.49 1.51
C ARG A 35 -1.14 5.10 1.16
N ALA A 36 -0.87 3.84 0.85
CA ALA A 36 0.47 3.37 0.52
C ALA A 36 0.97 3.89 -0.84
N VAL A 37 0.06 4.02 -1.82
CA VAL A 37 0.37 4.41 -3.21
C VAL A 37 0.24 5.90 -3.49
N ASP A 38 -0.21 6.69 -2.52
CA ASP A 38 -0.29 8.16 -2.61
C ASP A 38 1.05 8.78 -3.04
N MET A 39 1.08 9.51 -4.15
CA MET A 39 2.32 10.01 -4.76
C MET A 39 3.03 11.08 -3.92
N GLU A 40 2.31 11.82 -3.07
CA GLU A 40 2.92 12.90 -2.27
C GLU A 40 3.37 12.40 -0.88
N ARG A 41 2.55 11.56 -0.26
CA ARG A 41 2.61 11.22 1.16
C ARG A 41 2.64 9.72 1.41
N GLY A 42 2.50 8.90 0.38
CA GLY A 42 2.48 7.45 0.48
C GLY A 42 3.84 6.84 0.75
N ILE A 43 3.80 5.57 1.14
CA ILE A 43 4.99 4.80 1.53
C ILE A 43 5.93 4.64 0.34
N LEU A 44 5.41 4.37 -0.86
CA LEU A 44 6.24 4.20 -2.06
C LEU A 44 6.98 5.48 -2.43
N SER A 45 6.31 6.63 -2.33
CA SER A 45 6.93 7.95 -2.50
C SER A 45 8.08 8.17 -1.51
N LYS A 46 7.91 7.83 -0.24
CA LYS A 46 8.99 7.98 0.77
C LYS A 46 10.13 6.98 0.60
N VAL A 47 9.85 5.77 0.12
CA VAL A 47 10.91 4.81 -0.23
C VAL A 47 11.69 5.30 -1.45
N HIS A 48 11.01 5.85 -2.46
CA HIS A 48 11.66 6.51 -3.59
C HIS A 48 12.57 7.67 -3.15
N ASP A 49 12.09 8.55 -2.25
CA ASP A 49 12.87 9.67 -1.72
C ASP A 49 14.13 9.18 -0.98
N LEU A 50 13.99 8.14 -0.17
CA LEU A 50 15.11 7.53 0.57
C LEU A 50 16.16 6.95 -0.37
N VAL A 51 15.76 6.21 -1.40
CA VAL A 51 16.68 5.63 -2.40
C VAL A 51 17.35 6.73 -3.23
N SER A 52 16.61 7.78 -3.58
CA SER A 52 17.14 8.98 -4.26
C SER A 52 18.19 9.69 -3.41
N ALA A 53 17.94 9.85 -2.10
CA ALA A 53 18.91 10.40 -1.15
C ALA A 53 20.15 9.51 -1.04
N GLY A 54 19.99 8.18 -0.96
CA GLY A 54 21.09 7.22 -0.96
C GLY A 54 21.95 7.29 -2.23
N SER A 55 21.33 7.46 -3.40
CA SER A 55 22.04 7.65 -4.67
C SER A 55 22.93 8.91 -4.63
N ARG A 56 22.41 10.02 -4.07
CA ARG A 56 23.19 11.25 -3.91
C ARG A 56 24.32 11.09 -2.88
N ALA A 57 24.05 10.44 -1.75
CA ALA A 57 25.05 10.20 -0.71
C ALA A 57 26.21 9.32 -1.24
N SER A 58 25.89 8.21 -1.90
CA SER A 58 26.91 7.34 -2.53
C SER A 58 27.67 8.04 -3.63
N ARG A 59 27.05 8.90 -4.44
CA ARG A 59 27.75 9.74 -5.42
C ARG A 59 28.80 10.65 -4.75
N ASN A 60 28.42 11.31 -3.66
CA ASN A 60 29.31 12.24 -2.94
C ASN A 60 30.54 11.51 -2.39
N HIS A 61 30.35 10.28 -1.89
CA HIS A 61 31.41 9.43 -1.36
C HIS A 61 32.09 8.52 -2.39
N ALA A 62 31.62 8.51 -3.64
CA ALA A 62 32.33 7.82 -4.73
C ALA A 62 33.54 8.64 -5.18
N ALA A 63 33.46 9.97 -5.09
CA ALA A 63 34.53 10.86 -5.50
C ALA A 63 35.78 10.76 -4.60
N ASP A 64 35.59 10.47 -3.31
CA ASP A 64 36.68 10.28 -2.33
C ASP A 64 37.08 8.80 -2.15
N GLY A 65 36.45 7.88 -2.89
CA GLY A 65 36.73 6.45 -2.86
C GLY A 65 36.13 5.68 -1.67
N SER A 66 35.36 6.34 -0.80
CA SER A 66 34.72 5.68 0.35
C SER A 66 33.56 4.77 -0.06
N PHE A 67 32.95 5.02 -1.21
CA PHE A 67 31.90 4.20 -1.81
C PHE A 67 32.27 3.76 -3.23
N PRO A 68 31.89 2.54 -3.65
CA PRO A 68 32.04 2.12 -5.04
C PRO A 68 31.07 2.90 -5.94
N ALA A 69 31.53 3.31 -7.12
CA ALA A 69 30.70 4.03 -8.09
C ALA A 69 29.48 3.21 -8.53
N GLU A 70 29.60 1.88 -8.51
CA GLU A 70 28.54 0.93 -8.81
C GLU A 70 27.35 1.08 -7.85
N ALA A 71 27.59 1.44 -6.57
CA ALA A 71 26.52 1.66 -5.60
C ALA A 71 25.68 2.90 -5.96
N TRP A 72 26.32 3.99 -6.37
CA TRP A 72 25.63 5.19 -6.88
C TRP A 72 24.75 4.85 -8.08
N LEU A 73 25.32 4.15 -9.07
CA LEU A 73 24.60 3.76 -10.27
C LEU A 73 23.43 2.80 -9.97
N ALA A 74 23.62 1.85 -9.06
CA ALA A 74 22.57 0.92 -8.63
C ALA A 74 21.41 1.65 -7.94
N LEU A 75 21.72 2.54 -6.99
CA LEU A 75 20.70 3.34 -6.29
C LEU A 75 19.98 4.30 -7.25
N GLY A 76 20.70 4.89 -8.20
CA GLY A 76 20.08 5.75 -9.22
C GLY A 76 19.09 5.00 -10.11
N ARG A 77 19.45 3.79 -10.56
CA ARG A 77 18.52 2.92 -11.31
C ARG A 77 17.32 2.50 -10.47
N ALA A 78 17.56 2.11 -9.22
CA ALA A 78 16.49 1.73 -8.31
C ALA A 78 15.50 2.88 -8.05
N ALA A 79 15.99 4.11 -7.88
CA ALA A 79 15.15 5.31 -7.77
C ALA A 79 14.27 5.48 -9.02
N ASN A 80 14.83 5.40 -10.22
CA ASN A 80 14.04 5.52 -11.46
C ASN A 80 12.98 4.43 -11.59
N THR A 81 13.32 3.18 -11.25
CA THR A 81 12.34 2.08 -11.24
C THR A 81 11.23 2.32 -10.23
N LEU A 82 11.56 2.75 -9.02
CA LEU A 82 10.58 3.07 -7.98
C LEU A 82 9.67 4.25 -8.36
N ALA A 83 10.21 5.28 -9.03
CA ALA A 83 9.42 6.39 -9.53
C ALA A 83 8.35 5.91 -10.53
N ASN A 84 8.75 5.09 -11.51
CA ASN A 84 7.83 4.53 -12.49
C ASN A 84 6.77 3.64 -11.83
N LEU A 85 7.18 2.76 -10.91
CA LEU A 85 6.23 1.92 -10.17
C LEU A 85 5.24 2.74 -9.32
N THR A 86 5.69 3.85 -8.74
CA THR A 86 4.82 4.75 -7.97
C THR A 86 3.76 5.38 -8.87
N ILE A 87 4.16 5.88 -10.05
CA ILE A 87 3.25 6.44 -11.05
C ILE A 87 2.22 5.39 -11.52
N ASP A 88 2.67 4.16 -11.79
CA ASP A 88 1.77 3.10 -12.24
C ASP A 88 0.74 2.72 -11.17
N LEU A 89 1.16 2.66 -9.90
CA LEU A 89 0.27 2.29 -8.79
C LEU A 89 -0.66 3.42 -8.36
N GLU A 90 -0.23 4.68 -8.46
CA GLU A 90 -1.06 5.85 -8.19
C GLU A 90 -2.28 5.90 -9.11
N GLN A 91 -2.18 5.45 -10.37
CA GLN A 91 -3.32 5.36 -11.30
C GLN A 91 -4.48 4.53 -10.74
N HIS A 92 -4.21 3.66 -9.75
CA HIS A 92 -5.21 2.85 -9.07
C HIS A 92 -5.66 3.41 -7.71
N GLN A 93 -5.08 4.52 -7.24
CA GLN A 93 -5.41 5.14 -5.95
C GLN A 93 -6.90 5.42 -5.83
N GLU A 94 -7.51 6.03 -6.84
CA GLU A 94 -8.95 6.33 -6.83
C GLU A 94 -9.82 5.07 -6.70
N VAL A 95 -9.39 3.96 -7.29
CA VAL A 95 -10.11 2.68 -7.20
C VAL A 95 -10.08 2.18 -5.75
N PHE A 96 -8.92 2.22 -5.11
CA PHE A 96 -8.77 1.87 -3.70
C PHE A 96 -9.58 2.80 -2.79
N GLU A 97 -9.58 4.10 -3.07
CA GLU A 97 -10.40 5.04 -2.30
C GLU A 97 -11.90 4.77 -2.42
N LYS A 98 -12.39 4.46 -3.63
CA LYS A 98 -13.79 4.13 -3.87
C LYS A 98 -14.20 2.88 -3.08
N ILE A 99 -13.39 1.82 -3.12
CA ILE A 99 -13.64 0.59 -2.36
C ILE A 99 -13.59 0.88 -0.84
N GLY A 100 -12.59 1.64 -0.38
CA GLY A 100 -12.41 1.96 1.03
C GLY A 100 -13.55 2.80 1.64
N LYS A 101 -14.23 3.62 0.81
CA LYS A 101 -15.38 4.46 1.20
C LYS A 101 -16.73 3.75 1.03
N GLN A 102 -16.77 2.58 0.39
CA GLN A 102 -18.03 1.89 0.12
C GLN A 102 -18.65 1.37 1.43
N PRO A 103 -19.94 1.63 1.70
CA PRO A 103 -20.63 1.05 2.84
C PRO A 103 -20.62 -0.48 2.75
N PRO A 104 -20.53 -1.20 3.88
CA PRO A 104 -20.70 -2.64 3.87
C PRO A 104 -22.03 -2.98 3.21
N ALA A 105 -22.02 -3.93 2.27
CA ALA A 105 -23.23 -4.36 1.61
C ALA A 105 -24.26 -4.77 2.68
N PRO A 106 -25.52 -4.30 2.60
CA PRO A 106 -26.53 -4.70 3.55
C PRO A 106 -26.68 -6.22 3.48
N ALA A 107 -26.65 -6.88 4.64
CA ALA A 107 -26.94 -8.30 4.74
C ALA A 107 -28.28 -8.54 4.04
N THR A 108 -28.27 -9.34 2.96
CA THR A 108 -29.48 -9.67 2.23
C THR A 108 -30.42 -10.35 3.21
N ALA A 109 -31.51 -9.66 3.59
CA ALA A 109 -32.52 -10.28 4.44
C ALA A 109 -33.00 -11.56 3.74
N PRO A 110 -33.12 -12.69 4.45
CA PRO A 110 -33.63 -13.91 3.85
C PRO A 110 -35.00 -13.60 3.23
N PRO A 111 -35.29 -14.10 2.00
CA PRO A 111 -36.57 -13.84 1.37
C PRO A 111 -37.68 -14.28 2.31
N LYS A 112 -38.52 -13.34 2.75
CA LYS A 112 -39.72 -13.67 3.53
C LYS A 112 -40.59 -14.57 2.67
N ALA A 113 -40.74 -15.83 3.07
CA ALA A 113 -41.74 -16.72 2.50
C ALA A 113 -43.12 -16.06 2.67
N THR A 114 -43.74 -15.65 1.56
CA THR A 114 -45.13 -15.24 1.55
C THR A 114 -45.97 -16.48 1.86
N ALA A 115 -46.73 -16.43 2.95
CA ALA A 115 -47.66 -17.48 3.31
C ALA A 115 -48.71 -17.62 2.20
N PHE A 116 -48.53 -18.64 1.36
CA PHE A 116 -49.53 -19.03 0.38
C PHE A 116 -50.68 -19.68 1.15
N VAL A 117 -51.73 -18.89 1.41
CA VAL A 117 -53.00 -19.36 1.97
C VAL A 117 -53.70 -20.17 0.88
N ALA A 118 -53.44 -21.48 0.84
CA ALA A 118 -54.31 -22.41 0.13
C ALA A 118 -55.50 -22.73 1.04
N ARG A 119 -56.59 -21.98 0.82
CA ARG A 119 -57.93 -22.27 1.34
C ARG A 119 -58.27 -23.75 1.10
N GLY A 120 -58.77 -24.39 2.16
CA GLY A 120 -59.10 -25.80 2.18
C GLY A 120 -60.04 -26.25 1.06
N ARG A 121 -59.88 -27.51 0.68
CA ARG A 121 -60.89 -28.25 -0.07
C ARG A 121 -61.39 -29.37 0.83
N HIS A 122 -62.54 -29.13 1.43
CA HIS A 122 -63.40 -30.18 1.98
C HIS A 122 -63.88 -31.06 0.82
N ARG A 123 -63.64 -32.36 0.89
CA ARG A 123 -64.62 -33.41 0.64
C ARG A 123 -64.11 -34.74 1.16
#